data_AF-A0A7W0YB85-F1
#
_entry.id   AF-A0A7W0YB85-F1
#
_cell.length_a   1.000
_cell.length_b   1.000
_cell.length_c   1.000
_cell.angle_alpha   90.00
_cell.angle_beta   90.00
_cell.angle_gamma   90.00
#
_symmetry.space_group_name_H-M   'P 1'
#
loop_
_entity.id
_entity.type
_entity.pdbx_description
1 polymer ?
#
loop_
_entity_poly.entity_id
_entity_poly.type
_entity_poly.pdbx_seq_one_letter_code
_entity_poly.pdbx_strand_id
1 'polypeptide(L)'
;MSERIRPIEQMLQLNEEDNASTEHLDSQVQKAQEQLIQLKRQQEQIEKQKRELEELSRRQEELERGRAEMTDKLTRSLVVLEREAYDAQKKMEQLRATRESFGQHLELLESIDPRTWNPSDLTKELSRALSTVDDARTEYSQQRSRLQATADEHESMPLPETSSGFESSSGMAHSFGQWLQIGLAFTLPLIVFGMIALLLFLWLNGPAR
;
A
#
# COMPACT_ATOMS: atom_id res chain seq x y z
N MET A 1 20.21 -115.29 -6.73
CA MET A 1 19.60 -114.34 -5.76
C MET A 1 20.57 -113.20 -5.55
N SER A 2 20.25 -111.99 -6.05
CA SER A 2 20.70 -110.70 -5.51
C SER A 2 20.00 -109.61 -6.32
N GLU A 3 18.69 -109.48 -6.11
CA GLU A 3 18.01 -108.22 -6.37
C GLU A 3 18.27 -107.29 -5.17
N ARG A 4 18.27 -105.98 -5.47
CA ARG A 4 17.77 -104.91 -4.58
C ARG A 4 18.77 -104.19 -3.66
N ILE A 5 19.68 -103.38 -4.24
CA ILE A 5 20.29 -102.21 -3.55
C ILE A 5 20.33 -100.94 -4.45
N ARG A 6 19.53 -100.85 -5.52
CA ARG A 6 19.41 -99.63 -6.34
C ARG A 6 18.40 -98.53 -5.92
N PRO A 7 17.50 -98.68 -4.92
CA PRO A 7 16.55 -97.59 -4.61
C PRO A 7 17.14 -96.44 -3.79
N ILE A 8 18.15 -96.68 -2.95
CA ILE A 8 18.59 -95.72 -1.93
C ILE A 8 19.51 -94.63 -2.52
N GLU A 9 20.37 -94.96 -3.49
CA GLU A 9 21.23 -93.95 -4.15
C GLU A 9 20.43 -93.01 -5.06
N GLN A 10 19.39 -93.49 -5.74
CA GLN A 10 18.48 -92.63 -6.52
C GLN A 10 17.66 -91.70 -5.63
N MET A 11 17.24 -92.16 -4.45
CA MET A 11 16.52 -91.29 -3.50
C MET A 11 17.43 -90.23 -2.87
N LEU A 12 18.72 -90.53 -2.64
CA LEU A 12 19.66 -89.53 -2.14
C LEU A 12 19.98 -88.46 -3.19
N GLN A 13 20.17 -88.86 -4.45
CA GLN A 13 20.43 -87.95 -5.57
C GLN A 13 19.23 -87.05 -5.88
N LEU A 14 18.00 -87.59 -5.87
CA LEU A 14 16.79 -86.78 -6.02
C LEU A 14 16.61 -85.78 -4.88
N ASN A 15 16.96 -86.17 -3.65
CA ASN A 15 16.87 -85.28 -2.49
C ASN A 15 17.99 -84.23 -2.46
N GLU A 16 19.18 -84.52 -3.00
CA GLU A 16 20.25 -83.53 -3.23
C GLU A 16 19.91 -82.57 -4.37
N GLU A 17 19.33 -83.04 -5.48
CA GLU A 17 18.86 -82.19 -6.58
C GLU A 17 17.68 -81.28 -6.17
N ASP A 18 16.74 -81.79 -5.36
CA ASP A 18 15.66 -80.98 -4.78
C ASP A 18 16.17 -79.96 -3.75
N ASN A 19 17.17 -80.32 -2.92
CA ASN A 19 17.81 -79.36 -2.01
C ASN A 19 18.61 -78.28 -2.76
N ALA A 20 19.38 -78.65 -3.79
CA ALA A 20 20.11 -77.67 -4.60
C ALA A 20 19.16 -76.75 -5.38
N SER A 21 18.02 -77.27 -5.85
CA SER A 21 16.99 -76.49 -6.54
C SER A 21 16.24 -75.54 -5.60
N THR A 22 15.95 -75.97 -4.37
CA THR A 22 15.32 -75.12 -3.35
C THR A 22 16.27 -74.05 -2.82
N GLU A 23 17.55 -74.37 -2.57
CA GLU A 23 18.57 -73.37 -2.23
C GLU A 23 18.77 -72.33 -3.35
N HIS A 24 18.75 -72.75 -4.62
CA HIS A 24 18.81 -71.82 -5.75
C HIS A 24 17.60 -70.89 -5.83
N LEU A 25 16.39 -71.42 -5.58
CA LEU A 25 15.16 -70.64 -5.54
C LEU A 25 15.18 -69.63 -4.39
N ASP A 26 15.63 -70.05 -3.22
CA ASP A 26 15.78 -69.20 -2.04
C ASP A 26 16.81 -68.09 -2.31
N SER A 27 17.92 -68.41 -2.98
CA SER A 27 18.91 -67.40 -3.41
C SER A 27 18.34 -66.38 -4.41
N GLN A 28 17.43 -66.79 -5.30
CA GLN A 28 16.76 -65.88 -6.24
C GLN A 28 15.75 -64.99 -5.51
N VAL A 29 14.99 -65.55 -4.58
CA VAL A 29 14.05 -64.80 -3.73
C VAL A 29 14.81 -63.78 -2.88
N GLN A 30 15.96 -64.17 -2.33
CA GLN A 30 16.80 -63.31 -1.51
C GLN A 30 17.42 -62.17 -2.33
N LYS A 31 17.92 -62.46 -3.54
CA LYS A 31 18.37 -61.44 -4.50
C LYS A 31 17.25 -60.51 -4.93
N ALA A 32 16.06 -61.04 -5.21
CA ALA A 32 14.89 -60.24 -5.57
C ALA A 32 14.43 -59.34 -4.39
N GLN A 33 14.49 -59.84 -3.16
CA GLN A 33 14.22 -59.03 -1.95
C GLN A 33 15.26 -57.92 -1.76
N GLU A 34 16.55 -58.21 -1.93
CA GLU A 34 17.60 -57.18 -1.88
C GLU A 34 17.39 -56.11 -2.95
N GLN A 35 17.09 -56.51 -4.18
CA GLN A 35 16.76 -55.59 -5.27
C GLN A 35 15.51 -54.75 -4.95
N LEU A 36 14.48 -55.34 -4.35
CA LEU A 36 13.30 -54.62 -3.88
C LEU A 36 13.64 -53.58 -2.81
N ILE A 37 14.49 -53.91 -1.84
CA ILE A 37 14.94 -52.99 -0.80
C ILE A 37 15.76 -51.84 -1.41
N GLN A 38 16.62 -52.15 -2.38
CA GLN A 38 17.45 -51.17 -3.06
C GLN A 38 16.61 -50.20 -3.89
N LEU A 39 15.64 -50.72 -4.66
CA LEU A 39 14.66 -49.93 -5.40
C LEU A 39 13.80 -49.06 -4.46
N LYS A 40 13.38 -49.59 -3.31
CA LYS A 40 12.58 -48.84 -2.34
C LYS A 40 13.37 -47.68 -1.73
N ARG A 41 14.66 -47.88 -1.42
CA ARG A 41 15.58 -46.80 -1.01
C ARG A 41 15.74 -45.75 -2.10
N GLN A 42 15.94 -46.17 -3.35
CA GLN A 42 16.03 -45.23 -4.48
C GLN A 42 14.73 -44.44 -4.66
N GLN A 43 13.57 -45.09 -4.54
CA GLN A 43 12.27 -44.42 -4.61
C GLN A 43 12.10 -43.37 -3.51
N GLU A 44 12.47 -43.69 -2.26
CA GLU A 44 12.39 -42.72 -1.14
C GLU A 44 13.33 -41.52 -1.36
N GLN A 45 14.51 -41.76 -1.93
CA GLN A 45 15.49 -40.72 -2.22
C GLN A 45 15.01 -39.80 -3.35
N ILE A 46 14.40 -40.37 -4.39
CA ILE A 46 13.77 -39.62 -5.49
C ILE A 46 12.57 -38.83 -4.97
N GLU A 47 11.74 -39.40 -4.09
CA GLU A 47 10.63 -38.65 -3.48
C GLU A 47 11.11 -37.45 -2.66
N LYS A 48 12.19 -37.60 -1.88
CA LYS A 48 12.79 -36.48 -1.14
C LYS A 48 13.28 -35.38 -2.07
N GLN A 49 14.04 -35.76 -3.11
CA GLN A 49 14.51 -34.81 -4.12
C GLN A 49 13.36 -34.11 -4.85
N LYS A 50 12.29 -34.84 -5.16
CA LYS A 50 11.09 -34.27 -5.78
C LYS A 50 10.42 -33.24 -4.87
N ARG A 51 10.26 -33.54 -3.58
CA ARG A 51 9.68 -32.60 -2.61
C ARG A 51 10.52 -31.33 -2.45
N GLU A 52 11.85 -31.47 -2.39
CA GLU A 52 12.77 -30.33 -2.33
C GLU A 52 12.67 -29.46 -3.59
N LEU A 53 12.62 -30.08 -4.77
CA LEU A 53 12.45 -29.37 -6.04
C LEU A 53 11.08 -28.67 -6.15
N GLU A 54 10.00 -29.32 -5.71
CA GLU A 54 8.66 -28.71 -5.66
C GLU A 54 8.64 -27.50 -4.73
N GLU A 55 9.28 -27.58 -3.57
CA GLU A 55 9.36 -26.46 -2.63
C GLU A 55 10.20 -25.31 -3.20
N LEU A 56 11.34 -25.60 -3.85
CA LEU A 56 12.14 -24.60 -4.55
C LEU A 56 11.39 -23.96 -5.71
N SER A 57 10.69 -24.76 -6.51
CA SER A 57 9.85 -24.28 -7.62
C SER A 57 8.77 -23.33 -7.09
N ARG A 58 8.10 -23.70 -6.00
CA ARG A 58 7.10 -22.84 -5.37
C ARG A 58 7.70 -21.52 -4.87
N ARG A 59 8.86 -21.56 -4.22
CA ARG A 59 9.56 -20.33 -3.78
C ARG A 59 9.97 -19.44 -4.96
N GLN A 60 10.40 -20.04 -6.08
CA GLN A 60 10.71 -19.28 -7.29
C GLN A 60 9.47 -18.61 -7.87
N GLU A 61 8.34 -19.32 -7.95
CA GLU A 61 7.09 -18.76 -8.45
C GLU A 61 6.58 -17.61 -7.55
N GLU A 62 6.63 -17.78 -6.22
CA GLU A 62 6.27 -16.74 -5.26
C GLU A 62 7.18 -15.50 -5.41
N LEU A 63 8.48 -15.70 -5.60
CA LEU A 63 9.43 -14.62 -5.85
C LEU A 63 9.16 -13.90 -7.18
N GLU A 64 8.93 -14.64 -8.27
CA GLU A 64 8.67 -14.06 -9.58
C GLU A 64 7.38 -13.26 -9.59
N ARG A 65 6.32 -13.81 -8.99
CA ARG A 65 5.04 -13.13 -8.81
C ARG A 65 5.20 -11.86 -7.96
N GLY A 66 5.85 -11.97 -6.81
CA GLY A 66 6.09 -10.83 -5.92
C GLY A 66 6.93 -9.74 -6.60
N ARG A 67 7.96 -10.14 -7.35
CA ARG A 67 8.80 -9.21 -8.12
C ARG A 67 8.00 -8.50 -9.21
N ALA A 68 7.18 -9.21 -9.96
CA ALA A 68 6.33 -8.64 -11.00
C ALA A 68 5.31 -7.65 -10.42
N GLU A 69 4.62 -8.04 -9.35
CA GLU A 69 3.65 -7.19 -8.65
C GLU A 69 4.29 -5.90 -8.11
N MET A 70 5.43 -6.03 -7.42
CA MET A 70 6.12 -4.86 -6.88
C MET A 70 6.70 -3.96 -7.97
N THR A 71 7.18 -4.54 -9.07
CA THR A 71 7.68 -3.76 -10.22
C THR A 71 6.56 -2.93 -10.85
N ASP A 72 5.38 -3.51 -11.05
CA ASP A 72 4.21 -2.78 -11.58
C ASP A 72 3.76 -1.66 -10.62
N LYS A 73 3.63 -1.97 -9.31
CA LYS A 73 3.27 -0.97 -8.29
C LYS A 73 4.27 0.18 -8.24
N LEU A 74 5.57 -0.12 -8.19
CA LEU A 74 6.62 0.89 -8.14
C LEU A 74 6.63 1.76 -9.40
N THR A 75 6.50 1.14 -10.58
CA THR A 75 6.45 1.85 -11.86
C THR A 75 5.28 2.84 -11.90
N ARG A 76 4.08 2.42 -11.46
CA ARG A 76 2.91 3.30 -11.39
C ARG A 76 3.12 4.45 -10.40
N SER A 77 3.65 4.13 -9.21
CA SER A 77 3.90 5.14 -8.18
C SER A 77 4.95 6.17 -8.62
N LEU A 78 5.96 5.76 -9.40
CA LEU A 78 6.97 6.66 -9.93
C LEU A 78 6.36 7.68 -10.88
N VAL A 79 5.47 7.26 -11.78
CA VAL A 79 4.77 8.17 -12.71
C VAL A 79 3.90 9.18 -11.96
N VAL A 80 3.20 8.75 -10.90
CA VAL A 80 2.41 9.66 -10.05
C VAL A 80 3.32 10.68 -9.37
N LEU A 81 4.44 10.21 -8.79
CA LEU A 81 5.40 11.06 -8.10
C LEU A 81 6.07 12.07 -9.05
N GLU A 82 6.40 11.66 -10.28
CA GLU A 82 6.93 12.56 -11.31
C GLU A 82 5.92 13.67 -11.67
N ARG A 83 4.64 13.32 -11.80
CA ARG A 83 3.58 14.30 -12.04
C ARG A 83 3.43 15.28 -10.88
N GLU A 84 3.38 14.77 -9.65
CA GLU A 84 3.30 15.62 -8.45
C GLU A 84 4.51 16.54 -8.31
N ALA A 85 5.72 16.04 -8.62
CA ALA A 85 6.94 16.85 -8.62
C ALA A 85 6.87 17.98 -9.65
N TYR A 86 6.39 17.69 -10.86
CA TYR A 86 6.19 18.70 -11.90
C TYR A 86 5.16 19.75 -11.49
N ASP A 87 4.04 19.31 -10.95
CA ASP A 87 2.97 20.17 -10.45
C ASP A 87 3.44 21.09 -9.30
N ALA A 88 4.20 20.54 -8.35
CA ALA A 88 4.82 21.30 -7.27
C ALA A 88 5.82 22.34 -7.80
N GLN A 89 6.63 21.97 -8.80
CA GLN A 89 7.57 22.90 -9.44
C GLN A 89 6.83 24.05 -10.13
N LYS A 90 5.79 23.75 -10.91
CA LYS A 90 4.96 24.77 -11.58
C LYS A 90 4.33 25.72 -10.57
N LYS A 91 3.81 25.21 -9.45
CA LYS A 91 3.28 26.02 -8.36
C LYS A 91 4.35 26.92 -7.74
N MET A 92 5.56 26.41 -7.53
CA MET A 92 6.69 27.21 -7.04
C MET A 92 7.04 28.36 -8.00
N GLU A 93 7.05 28.10 -9.31
CA GLU A 93 7.30 29.11 -10.33
C GLU A 93 6.22 30.20 -10.33
N GLN A 94 4.94 29.82 -10.22
CA GLN A 94 3.83 30.77 -10.09
C GLN A 94 3.96 31.65 -8.84
N LEU A 95 4.27 31.05 -7.68
CA LEU A 95 4.48 31.80 -6.44
C LEU A 95 5.66 32.78 -6.54
N ARG A 96 6.74 32.39 -7.23
CA ARG A 96 7.88 33.29 -7.49
C ARG A 96 7.47 34.47 -8.36
N ALA A 97 6.74 34.24 -9.45
CA ALA A 97 6.25 35.31 -10.32
C ALA A 97 5.32 36.28 -9.57
N THR A 98 4.40 35.76 -8.74
CA THR A 98 3.53 36.60 -7.90
C THR A 98 4.32 37.40 -6.87
N ARG A 99 5.32 36.79 -6.21
CA ARG A 99 6.19 37.49 -5.27
C ARG A 99 6.93 38.65 -5.95
N GLU A 100 7.45 38.43 -7.15
CA GLU A 100 8.16 39.46 -7.92
C GLU A 100 7.22 40.62 -8.27
N SER A 101 6.02 40.32 -8.82
CA SER A 101 5.00 41.33 -9.11
C SER A 101 4.64 42.16 -7.87
N PHE A 102 4.38 41.51 -6.73
CA PHE A 102 4.10 42.20 -5.48
C PHE A 102 5.27 43.07 -5.01
N GLY A 103 6.50 42.61 -5.16
CA GLY A 103 7.70 43.39 -4.86
C GLY A 103 7.79 44.66 -5.70
N GLN A 104 7.58 44.56 -7.02
CA GLN A 104 7.61 45.70 -7.94
C GLN A 104 6.53 46.74 -7.60
N HIS A 105 5.30 46.30 -7.31
CA HIS A 105 4.23 47.21 -6.92
C HIS A 105 4.47 47.84 -5.54
N LEU A 106 5.07 47.12 -4.60
CA LEU A 106 5.45 47.66 -3.30
C LEU A 106 6.51 48.76 -3.46
N GLU A 107 7.54 48.53 -4.26
CA GLU A 107 8.58 49.52 -4.56
C GLU A 107 7.99 50.80 -5.20
N LEU A 108 7.06 50.63 -6.15
CA LEU A 108 6.35 51.77 -6.74
C LEU A 108 5.57 52.56 -5.69
N LEU A 109 4.88 51.87 -4.76
CA LEU A 109 4.14 52.53 -3.68
C LEU A 109 5.08 53.24 -2.69
N GLU A 110 6.20 52.62 -2.33
CA GLU A 110 7.20 53.20 -1.43
C GLU A 110 7.93 54.41 -2.05
N SER A 111 8.05 54.45 -3.38
CA SER A 111 8.62 55.58 -4.11
C SER A 111 7.73 56.84 -4.12
N ILE A 112 6.46 56.71 -3.71
CA ILE A 112 5.54 57.85 -3.63
C ILE A 112 5.91 58.70 -2.40
N ASP A 113 6.62 59.80 -2.63
CA ASP A 113 6.90 60.82 -1.62
C ASP A 113 6.14 62.13 -1.90
N PRO A 114 5.01 62.38 -1.21
CA PRO A 114 4.26 63.62 -1.36
C PRO A 114 5.04 64.89 -0.99
N ARG A 115 6.16 64.78 -0.25
CA ARG A 115 6.94 65.93 0.22
C ARG A 115 7.83 66.52 -0.87
N THR A 116 8.13 65.77 -1.93
CA THR A 116 8.98 66.22 -3.04
C THR A 116 8.17 66.83 -4.20
N TRP A 117 6.84 66.86 -4.10
CA TRP A 117 5.98 67.32 -5.19
C TRP A 117 5.99 68.84 -5.35
N ASN A 118 6.00 69.30 -6.60
CA ASN A 118 5.85 70.72 -6.92
C ASN A 118 4.38 71.15 -6.68
N PRO A 119 4.11 72.20 -5.88
CA PRO A 119 2.75 72.69 -5.65
C PRO A 119 2.02 73.12 -6.94
N SER A 120 2.74 73.50 -8.01
CA SER A 120 2.14 73.82 -9.30
C SER A 120 1.53 72.60 -10.01
N ASP A 121 2.08 71.41 -9.75
CA ASP A 121 1.73 70.15 -10.43
C ASP A 121 1.01 69.16 -9.50
N LEU A 122 0.60 69.62 -8.30
CA LEU A 122 0.07 68.78 -7.22
C LEU A 122 -1.10 67.90 -7.68
N THR A 123 -2.05 68.45 -8.43
CA THR A 123 -3.21 67.70 -8.94
C THR A 123 -2.80 66.55 -9.87
N LYS A 124 -1.75 66.76 -10.68
CA LYS A 124 -1.22 65.75 -11.61
C LYS A 124 -0.46 64.65 -10.87
N GLU A 125 0.40 65.02 -9.93
CA GLU A 125 1.14 64.05 -9.10
C GLU A 125 0.21 63.24 -8.20
N LEU A 126 -0.82 63.88 -7.63
CA LEU A 126 -1.85 63.18 -6.84
C LEU A 126 -2.64 62.17 -7.70
N SER A 127 -3.03 62.56 -8.91
CA SER A 127 -3.71 61.66 -9.85
C SER A 127 -2.83 60.47 -10.24
N ARG A 128 -1.53 60.71 -10.45
CA ARG A 128 -0.55 59.67 -10.76
C ARG A 128 -0.37 58.70 -9.58
N ALA A 129 -0.20 59.22 -8.37
CA ALA A 129 -0.07 58.40 -7.16
C ALA A 129 -1.32 57.56 -6.89
N LEU A 130 -2.52 58.15 -7.06
CA LEU A 130 -3.79 57.41 -6.94
C LEU A 130 -3.88 56.30 -8.00
N SER A 131 -3.49 56.57 -9.25
CA SER A 131 -3.43 55.53 -10.29
C SER A 131 -2.49 54.40 -9.90
N THR A 132 -1.29 54.70 -9.39
CA THR A 132 -0.34 53.66 -8.94
C THR A 132 -0.90 52.80 -7.81
N VAL A 133 -1.65 53.40 -6.88
CA VAL A 133 -2.34 52.67 -5.81
C VAL A 133 -3.47 51.79 -6.34
N ASP A 134 -4.27 52.30 -7.29
CA ASP A 134 -5.37 51.54 -7.90
C ASP A 134 -4.85 50.37 -8.75
N ASP A 135 -3.75 50.57 -9.47
CA ASP A 135 -3.07 49.53 -10.25
C ASP A 135 -2.57 48.40 -9.31
N ALA A 136 -1.89 48.77 -8.22
CA ALA A 136 -1.43 47.81 -7.21
C ALA A 136 -2.58 47.05 -6.54
N ARG A 137 -3.72 47.72 -6.28
CA ARG A 137 -4.92 47.08 -5.71
C ARG A 137 -5.53 46.07 -6.67
N THR A 138 -5.59 46.42 -7.96
CA THR A 138 -6.12 45.55 -9.01
C THR A 138 -5.23 44.31 -9.15
N GLU A 139 -3.92 44.49 -9.27
CA GLU A 139 -2.95 43.38 -9.36
C GLU A 139 -3.02 42.47 -8.13
N TYR A 140 -3.10 43.04 -6.92
CA TYR A 140 -3.24 42.26 -5.69
C TYR A 140 -4.48 41.35 -5.72
N SER A 141 -5.63 41.90 -6.11
CA SER A 141 -6.88 41.12 -6.18
C SER A 141 -6.82 40.03 -7.25
N GLN A 142 -6.22 40.32 -8.41
CA GLN A 142 -6.08 39.38 -9.52
C GLN A 142 -5.12 38.23 -9.18
N GLN A 143 -3.95 38.54 -8.63
CA GLN A 143 -2.99 37.52 -8.24
C GLN A 143 -3.51 36.67 -7.07
N ARG A 144 -4.21 37.28 -6.11
CA ARG A 144 -4.83 36.55 -5.00
C ARG A 144 -5.89 35.56 -5.48
N SER A 145 -6.72 35.91 -6.45
CA SER A 145 -7.71 34.97 -7.00
C SER A 145 -7.04 33.83 -7.78
N ARG A 146 -5.97 34.12 -8.54
CA ARG A 146 -5.16 33.10 -9.24
C ARG A 146 -4.51 32.11 -8.27
N LEU A 147 -3.98 32.59 -7.14
CA LEU A 147 -3.40 31.72 -6.10
C LEU A 147 -4.44 30.83 -5.43
N GLN A 148 -5.67 31.32 -5.24
CA GLN A 148 -6.77 30.52 -4.68
C GLN A 148 -7.24 29.45 -5.68
N ALA A 149 -7.44 29.81 -6.94
CA ALA A 149 -7.85 28.87 -7.98
C ALA A 149 -6.84 27.72 -8.16
N THR A 150 -5.53 28.03 -8.10
CA THR A 150 -4.47 27.01 -8.19
C THR A 150 -4.36 26.16 -6.93
N ALA A 151 -4.76 26.66 -5.75
CA ALA A 151 -4.81 25.86 -4.53
C ALA A 151 -5.93 24.81 -4.59
N ASP A 152 -7.13 25.21 -5.03
CA ASP A 152 -8.30 24.34 -5.12
C ASP A 152 -8.12 23.23 -6.19
N GLU A 153 -7.45 23.54 -7.31
CA GLU A 153 -7.18 22.57 -8.38
C GLU A 153 -6.25 21.43 -7.93
N HIS A 154 -5.28 21.72 -7.06
CA HIS A 154 -4.36 20.71 -6.50
C HIS A 154 -4.99 19.87 -5.39
N GLU A 155 -5.93 20.42 -4.61
CA GLU A 155 -6.65 19.65 -3.57
C GLU A 155 -7.69 18.69 -4.18
N SER A 156 -8.10 18.94 -5.42
CA SER A 156 -9.15 18.19 -6.13
C SER A 156 -8.67 16.98 -6.93
N MET A 157 -7.36 16.71 -7.00
CA MET A 157 -6.83 15.48 -7.62
C MET A 157 -6.65 14.39 -6.56
N PRO A 158 -7.60 13.46 -6.39
CA PRO A 158 -7.35 12.27 -5.58
C PRO A 158 -6.22 11.48 -6.21
N LEU A 159 -5.19 11.13 -5.41
CA LEU A 159 -4.26 10.09 -5.81
C LEU A 159 -5.06 8.83 -6.19
N PRO A 160 -4.68 8.10 -7.24
CA PRO A 160 -5.33 6.83 -7.56
C PRO A 160 -5.12 5.89 -6.37
N GLU A 161 -6.19 5.66 -5.62
CA GLU A 161 -6.21 4.72 -4.51
C GLU A 161 -5.82 3.33 -5.03
N THR A 162 -4.63 2.88 -4.66
CA THR A 162 -4.29 1.48 -4.75
C THR A 162 -5.12 0.76 -3.70
N SER A 163 -6.22 0.18 -4.12
CA SER A 163 -7.08 -0.61 -3.25
C SER A 163 -6.31 -1.81 -2.68
N SER A 164 -6.01 -1.72 -1.39
CA SER A 164 -5.78 -2.87 -0.54
C SER A 164 -6.36 -2.55 0.82
N GLY A 165 -7.46 -3.22 1.14
CA GLY A 165 -8.22 -3.00 2.36
C GLY A 165 -7.36 -3.11 3.59
N PHE A 166 -7.26 -2.01 4.31
CA PHE A 166 -7.06 -2.00 5.75
C PHE A 166 -7.58 -0.65 6.25
N GLU A 167 -8.60 -0.70 7.09
CA GLU A 167 -9.09 0.45 7.83
C GLU A 167 -7.92 1.12 8.55
N SER A 168 -7.48 2.26 8.04
CA SER A 168 -6.47 3.10 8.69
C SER A 168 -6.91 4.54 8.58
N SER A 169 -7.45 5.01 9.69
CA SER A 169 -7.50 6.41 10.07
C SER A 169 -6.15 7.09 9.83
N SER A 170 -5.99 7.81 8.71
CA SER A 170 -5.04 8.92 8.59
C SER A 170 -5.16 9.59 7.22
N GLY A 171 -5.72 10.79 7.21
CA GLY A 171 -5.79 11.63 6.01
C GLY A 171 -6.72 12.81 6.30
N MET A 172 -6.17 13.85 6.92
CA MET A 172 -6.87 15.04 7.36
C MET A 172 -7.35 15.90 6.17
N ALA A 173 -8.38 15.42 5.48
CA ALA A 173 -9.36 16.27 4.80
C ALA A 173 -10.59 16.25 5.71
N HIS A 174 -10.73 17.27 6.55
CA HIS A 174 -11.91 17.39 7.42
C HIS A 174 -13.14 17.63 6.55
N SER A 175 -13.79 16.55 6.11
CA SER A 175 -15.07 16.63 5.46
C SER A 175 -16.08 17.25 6.43
N PHE A 176 -17.05 17.99 5.88
CA PHE A 176 -18.12 18.64 6.62
C PHE A 176 -18.81 17.69 7.64
N GLY A 177 -18.84 16.39 7.35
CA GLY A 177 -19.35 15.35 8.25
C GLY A 177 -18.52 15.13 9.51
N GLN A 178 -17.20 15.27 9.45
CA GLN A 178 -16.33 15.18 10.63
C GLN A 178 -16.49 16.39 11.56
N TRP A 179 -16.63 17.60 11.02
CA TRP A 179 -16.96 18.79 11.83
C TRP A 179 -18.33 18.66 12.51
N LEU A 180 -19.32 18.09 11.81
CA LEU A 180 -20.63 17.77 12.39
C LEU A 180 -20.50 16.71 13.50
N GLN A 181 -19.64 15.71 13.32
CA GLN A 181 -19.42 14.62 14.28
C GLN A 181 -18.66 15.10 15.53
N ILE A 182 -17.68 16.00 15.40
CA ILE A 182 -17.04 16.67 16.53
C ILE A 182 -18.06 17.54 17.29
N GLY A 183 -18.89 18.30 16.57
CA GLY A 183 -19.96 19.10 17.19
C GLY A 183 -20.99 18.25 17.93
N LEU A 184 -21.37 17.10 17.38
CA LEU A 184 -22.26 16.14 18.03
C LEU A 184 -21.58 15.50 19.25
N ALA A 185 -20.32 15.09 19.14
CA ALA A 185 -19.57 14.48 20.24
C ALA A 185 -19.41 15.43 21.45
N PHE A 186 -19.30 16.75 21.22
CA PHE A 186 -19.21 17.73 22.31
C PHE A 186 -20.57 18.04 22.96
N THR A 187 -21.67 17.93 22.21
CA THR A 187 -23.03 18.20 22.71
C THR A 187 -23.71 16.96 23.32
N LEU A 188 -23.26 15.75 22.97
CA LEU A 188 -23.82 14.48 23.46
C LEU A 188 -23.70 14.30 24.98
N PRO A 189 -22.56 14.57 25.65
CA PRO A 189 -22.47 14.51 27.11
C PRO A 189 -23.46 15.47 27.79
N LEU A 190 -23.65 16.66 27.24
CA LEU A 190 -24.58 17.66 27.76
C LEU A 190 -26.04 17.21 27.62
N ILE A 191 -26.40 16.63 26.47
CA ILE A 191 -27.74 16.08 26.21
C ILE A 191 -28.03 14.89 27.13
N VAL A 192 -27.06 13.99 27.32
CA VAL A 192 -27.21 12.83 28.21
C VAL A 192 -27.40 13.30 29.66
N PHE A 193 -26.59 14.24 30.14
CA PHE A 193 -26.79 14.82 31.47
C PHE A 193 -28.16 15.52 31.60
N GLY A 194 -28.59 16.26 30.58
CA GLY A 194 -29.91 16.89 30.54
C GLY A 194 -31.06 15.87 30.60
N MET A 195 -30.96 14.77 29.86
CA MET A 195 -31.94 13.68 29.87
C MET A 195 -31.99 12.97 31.23
N ILE A 196 -30.84 12.70 31.84
CA ILE A 196 -30.78 12.09 33.18
C ILE A 196 -31.39 13.02 34.23
N ALA A 197 -31.05 14.31 34.20
CA ALA A 197 -31.62 15.30 35.10
C ALA A 197 -33.15 15.42 34.92
N LEU A 198 -33.64 15.37 33.68
CA LEU A 198 -35.07 15.40 33.37
C LEU A 198 -35.79 14.13 33.86
N LEU A 199 -35.19 12.95 33.69
CA LEU A 199 -35.73 11.69 34.22
C LEU A 199 -35.76 11.69 35.75
N LEU A 200 -34.70 12.16 36.42
CA LEU A 200 -34.68 12.30 37.87
C LEU A 200 -35.71 13.31 38.36
N PHE A 201 -35.86 14.44 37.67
CA PHE A 201 -36.87 15.43 37.98
C PHE A 201 -38.29 14.88 37.81
N LEU A 202 -38.55 14.14 36.72
CA LEU A 202 -39.84 13.48 36.49
C LEU A 202 -40.09 12.32 37.44
N TRP A 203 -39.06 11.65 37.94
CA TRP A 203 -39.19 10.60 38.95
C TRP A 203 -39.45 11.19 40.35
N LEU A 204 -38.76 12.28 40.69
CA LEU A 204 -38.91 12.97 41.97
C LEU A 204 -40.22 13.77 42.06
N ASN A 205 -40.67 14.33 40.94
CA ASN A 205 -41.95 15.05 40.81
C ASN A 205 -43.06 14.19 40.19
N GLY A 206 -42.77 12.92 39.90
CA GLY A 206 -43.74 11.95 39.42
C GLY A 206 -44.68 11.61 40.57
N PRO A 207 -46.01 11.60 40.36
CA PRO A 207 -46.95 11.31 41.44
C PRO A 207 -46.69 9.90 41.96
N ALA A 208 -46.38 9.78 43.26
CA ALA A 208 -46.35 8.50 43.95
C ALA A 208 -47.69 7.79 43.72
N ARG A 209 -47.66 6.75 42.88
CA ARG A 209 -48.75 5.80 42.66
C ARG A 209 -48.16 4.42 42.43
#